data_AF-A0A842T235-F1
#
_entry.id   AF-A0A842T235-F1
#
_cell.length_a   1.000
_cell.length_b   1.000
_cell.length_c   1.000
_cell.angle_alpha   90.00
_cell.angle_beta   90.00
_cell.angle_gamma   90.00
#
_symmetry.space_group_name_H-M   'P 1'
#
loop_
_entity.id
_entity.type
_entity.pdbx_description
1 polymer ?
#
loop_
_entity_poly.entity_id
_entity_poly.type
_entity_poly.pdbx_seq_one_letter_code
_entity_poly.pdbx_strand_id
1 'polypeptide(L)'
;MQNREHKEIEWLKIGYNVSLGLNIGSILFLFLHFLFLPIVSVIGDIFLVCTLIINFLVVWIVFFNQGNESVSPQNLNLVGWIYLGVLILALLLSALFPIISAIFFVLPQVSFSPNQILLQTIQIIIVILSYTSLFSIGIYLSWLNLRNIERSASLKEHQQSNSSANKLNPQSNKSKSKKYIILIIEISAIGWVIFGFFLIELVLVSLIFGLIDVLFSLLLYPFYTSFSIITIIAVFILLKLRNRRESKKFFYGLIISGTIISSVLLLPLITTPYVYSNAETQFQDNFGENYMSKIDDDLKQHFLTNPYSISNYFFGMPTKSCNIEENVVFLKIDRPKSDVKDKFKFDAYFPIKSDNIWDEPYPVIIFIHGGGWQSGDKGYAKYACKYFASQGYAVFDIQYGLSAQGYRIDDMVDHIGKFTYYLEDHQKDYKCDLSNLFLTGGSAGGHLSSLMGLAYNHIYFNDTFNQNLDIKGIAPFYPSVDVENVYENFPEIYREYFNLEYTFDGTPDSNPEWYEAYSPINYIDKDSAPVLYLQGEKDALAFYIEEDMHDFTKKMEDKDNIIITIEPPFGSHGYDWNPNEPTTQVSLYYMERFFGLLVE
;
A
#
# COMPACT_ATOMS: atom_id res chain seq x y z
N MET A 1 22.25 38.40 -31.07
CA MET A 1 20.88 38.03 -30.67
C MET A 1 20.36 36.84 -31.48
N GLN A 2 20.43 36.85 -32.82
CA GLN A 2 20.01 35.72 -33.68
C GLN A 2 20.62 34.35 -33.31
N ASN A 3 21.92 34.29 -32.98
CA ASN A 3 22.60 33.03 -32.64
C ASN A 3 22.16 32.43 -31.28
N ARG A 4 21.51 33.24 -30.42
CA ARG A 4 20.94 32.80 -29.12
C ARG A 4 19.52 32.26 -29.31
N GLU A 5 18.69 32.98 -30.06
CA GLU A 5 17.33 32.54 -30.42
C GLU A 5 17.34 31.23 -31.23
N HIS A 6 18.32 31.06 -32.13
CA HIS A 6 18.39 29.86 -32.94
C HIS A 6 18.72 28.61 -32.10
N LYS A 7 19.66 28.75 -31.14
CA LYS A 7 19.96 27.71 -30.16
C LYS A 7 18.76 27.41 -29.26
N GLU A 8 18.04 28.42 -28.79
CA GLU A 8 16.82 28.22 -27.96
C GLU A 8 15.73 27.44 -28.71
N ILE A 9 15.51 27.73 -29.99
CA ILE A 9 14.56 26.99 -30.83
C ILE A 9 14.98 25.53 -31.02
N GLU A 10 16.29 25.28 -31.19
CA GLU A 10 16.83 23.94 -31.34
C GLU A 10 16.65 23.10 -30.06
N TRP A 11 16.95 23.69 -28.90
CA TRP A 11 16.70 23.07 -27.59
C TRP A 11 15.22 22.79 -27.34
N LEU A 12 14.32 23.69 -27.76
CA LEU A 12 12.88 23.48 -27.68
C LEU A 12 12.45 22.27 -28.53
N LYS A 13 12.90 22.17 -29.78
CA LYS A 13 12.60 21.03 -30.66
C LYS A 13 13.08 19.70 -30.05
N ILE A 14 14.29 19.68 -29.49
CA ILE A 14 14.83 18.51 -28.80
C ILE A 14 13.93 18.13 -27.62
N GLY A 15 13.57 19.08 -26.76
CA GLY A 15 12.70 18.83 -25.61
C GLY A 15 11.32 18.26 -26.00
N TYR A 16 10.68 18.79 -27.05
CA TYR A 16 9.39 18.26 -27.52
C TYR A 16 9.51 16.87 -28.14
N ASN A 17 10.57 16.60 -28.90
CA ASN A 17 10.81 15.27 -29.49
C ASN A 17 11.05 14.22 -28.39
N VAL A 18 11.82 14.58 -27.35
CA VAL A 18 12.05 13.71 -26.19
C VAL A 18 10.75 13.45 -25.43
N SER A 19 9.95 14.50 -25.16
CA SER A 19 8.62 14.31 -24.53
C SER A 19 7.68 13.48 -25.39
N LEU A 20 7.65 13.68 -26.71
CA LEU A 20 6.85 12.87 -27.63
C LEU A 20 7.25 11.39 -27.54
N GLY A 21 8.55 11.09 -27.61
CA GLY A 21 9.07 9.73 -27.51
C GLY A 21 8.78 9.07 -26.16
N LEU A 22 8.89 9.81 -25.06
CA LEU A 22 8.62 9.29 -23.72
C LEU A 22 7.13 9.05 -23.46
N ASN A 23 6.24 9.95 -23.90
CA ASN A 23 4.79 9.70 -23.77
C ASN A 23 4.34 8.50 -24.62
N ILE A 24 4.88 8.35 -25.83
CA ILE A 24 4.63 7.15 -26.66
C ILE A 24 5.19 5.91 -25.96
N GLY A 25 6.42 6.01 -25.43
CA GLY A 25 7.08 4.97 -24.65
C GLY A 25 6.25 4.54 -23.45
N SER A 26 5.73 5.47 -22.64
CA SER A 26 4.89 5.16 -21.47
C SER A 26 3.57 4.50 -21.81
N ILE A 27 2.93 4.85 -22.94
CA ILE A 27 1.71 4.14 -23.40
C ILE A 27 2.06 2.71 -23.81
N LEU A 28 3.12 2.52 -24.59
CA LEU A 28 3.61 1.19 -24.97
C LEU A 28 4.00 0.37 -23.74
N PHE A 29 4.62 1.02 -22.75
CA PHE A 29 5.09 0.37 -21.54
C PHE A 29 3.95 -0.04 -20.62
N LEU A 30 2.93 0.82 -20.46
CA LEU A 30 1.70 0.47 -19.77
C LEU A 30 1.10 -0.79 -20.42
N PHE A 31 1.06 -0.85 -21.75
CA PHE A 31 0.57 -2.02 -22.49
C PHE A 31 1.44 -3.27 -22.27
N LEU A 32 2.76 -3.12 -22.21
CA LEU A 32 3.71 -4.22 -22.00
C LEU A 32 3.73 -4.74 -20.57
N HIS A 33 3.57 -3.86 -19.56
CA HIS A 33 3.50 -4.24 -18.15
C HIS A 33 2.35 -5.23 -17.89
N PHE A 34 1.20 -5.03 -18.55
CA PHE A 34 0.07 -5.96 -18.47
C PHE A 34 0.28 -7.26 -19.26
N LEU A 35 1.21 -7.29 -20.21
CA LEU A 35 1.49 -8.47 -21.04
C LEU A 35 2.66 -9.32 -20.52
N PHE A 36 3.61 -8.73 -19.78
CA PHE A 36 4.85 -9.37 -19.35
C PHE A 36 5.25 -8.90 -17.94
N LEU A 37 5.21 -9.78 -16.94
CA LEU A 37 5.05 -9.38 -15.54
C LEU A 37 6.33 -9.14 -14.68
N PRO A 38 7.51 -9.77 -14.87
CA PRO A 38 8.64 -9.49 -13.97
C PRO A 38 9.68 -8.49 -14.52
N ILE A 39 10.24 -8.73 -15.72
CA ILE A 39 11.42 -7.99 -16.22
C ILE A 39 11.08 -6.55 -16.65
N VAL A 40 9.81 -6.29 -16.91
CA VAL A 40 9.30 -5.03 -17.44
C VAL A 40 9.08 -4.01 -16.29
N SER A 41 8.88 -4.42 -15.04
CA SER A 41 8.56 -3.48 -13.94
C SER A 41 9.65 -2.43 -13.69
N VAL A 42 10.93 -2.82 -13.59
CA VAL A 42 12.04 -1.90 -13.27
C VAL A 42 12.29 -0.87 -14.39
N ILE A 43 12.28 -1.31 -15.66
CA ILE A 43 12.43 -0.40 -16.79
C ILE A 43 11.20 0.53 -16.87
N GLY A 44 10.03 0.01 -16.52
CA GLY A 44 8.78 0.77 -16.47
C GLY A 44 8.78 1.84 -15.41
N ASP A 45 9.32 1.52 -14.24
CA ASP A 45 9.49 2.43 -13.12
C ASP A 45 10.37 3.61 -13.53
N ILE A 46 11.53 3.34 -14.15
CA ILE A 46 12.43 4.36 -14.67
C ILE A 46 11.72 5.19 -15.75
N PHE A 47 11.05 4.56 -16.72
CA PHE A 47 10.34 5.28 -17.79
C PHE A 47 9.19 6.13 -17.26
N LEU A 48 8.41 5.64 -16.30
CA LEU A 48 7.31 6.36 -15.68
C LEU A 48 7.83 7.60 -14.95
N VAL A 49 8.86 7.42 -14.10
CA VAL A 49 9.52 8.53 -13.39
C VAL A 49 10.12 9.53 -14.38
N CYS A 50 10.88 9.07 -15.37
CA CYS A 50 11.45 9.93 -16.41
C CYS A 50 10.38 10.67 -17.21
N THR A 51 9.25 10.03 -17.52
CA THR A 51 8.16 10.65 -18.29
C THR A 51 7.40 11.67 -17.46
N LEU A 52 7.19 11.42 -16.17
CA LEU A 52 6.63 12.43 -15.25
C LEU A 52 7.57 13.63 -15.13
N ILE A 53 8.87 13.40 -14.93
CA ILE A 53 9.90 14.44 -14.86
C ILE A 53 10.02 15.22 -16.18
N ILE A 54 9.95 14.55 -17.33
CA ILE A 54 10.16 15.20 -18.63
C ILE A 54 8.89 15.88 -19.11
N ASN A 55 7.70 15.34 -18.83
CA ASN A 55 6.47 16.12 -19.01
C ASN A 55 6.49 17.35 -18.10
N PHE A 56 6.97 17.23 -16.86
CA PHE A 56 7.20 18.38 -15.99
C PHE A 56 8.19 19.38 -16.61
N LEU A 57 9.35 18.95 -17.10
CA LEU A 57 10.36 19.80 -17.72
C LEU A 57 9.88 20.42 -19.03
N VAL A 58 9.09 19.72 -19.83
CA VAL A 58 8.49 20.26 -21.06
C VAL A 58 7.41 21.27 -20.70
N VAL A 59 6.53 20.99 -19.75
CA VAL A 59 5.59 22.01 -19.28
C VAL A 59 6.38 23.22 -18.70
N TRP A 60 7.49 23.01 -18.01
CA TRP A 60 8.38 24.07 -17.50
C TRP A 60 9.03 24.89 -18.63
N ILE A 61 9.74 24.28 -19.57
CA ILE A 61 10.44 24.97 -20.66
C ILE A 61 9.46 25.75 -21.55
N VAL A 62 8.32 25.14 -21.85
CA VAL A 62 7.34 25.63 -22.84
C VAL A 62 6.48 26.74 -22.29
N PHE A 63 6.09 26.65 -21.03
CA PHE A 63 5.23 27.64 -20.40
C PHE A 63 5.98 28.64 -19.50
N PHE A 64 7.21 28.34 -19.05
CA PHE A 64 7.92 29.15 -18.04
C PHE A 64 9.18 29.83 -18.55
N ASN A 65 9.79 29.37 -19.66
CA ASN A 65 11.00 29.99 -20.21
C ASN A 65 10.75 30.90 -21.43
N GLN A 66 9.50 31.03 -21.91
CA GLN A 66 9.19 32.00 -22.95
C GLN A 66 9.04 33.41 -22.36
N GLY A 67 10.11 34.19 -22.44
CA GLY A 67 10.07 35.63 -22.29
C GLY A 67 9.03 36.23 -23.23
N ASN A 68 8.16 37.04 -22.64
CA ASN A 68 7.00 37.80 -23.13
C ASN A 68 6.89 38.31 -24.60
N GLU A 69 7.75 38.04 -25.58
CA GLU A 69 7.78 38.87 -26.79
C GLU A 69 7.80 38.22 -28.18
N SER A 70 7.95 36.91 -28.40
CA SER A 70 8.20 36.44 -29.79
C SER A 70 7.31 35.34 -30.40
N VAL A 71 6.32 34.79 -29.69
CA VAL A 71 5.37 33.84 -30.30
C VAL A 71 3.95 34.12 -29.81
N SER A 72 3.06 34.57 -30.69
CA SER A 72 1.64 34.86 -30.39
C SER A 72 0.92 33.61 -29.83
N PRO A 73 0.54 33.57 -28.53
CA PRO A 73 -0.01 32.38 -27.88
C PRO A 73 -1.54 32.35 -27.82
N GLN A 74 -2.23 32.97 -28.79
CA GLN A 74 -3.67 33.23 -28.66
C GLN A 74 -4.57 31.97 -28.79
N ASN A 75 -4.13 30.92 -29.49
CA ASN A 75 -4.90 29.67 -29.64
C ASN A 75 -4.43 28.52 -28.73
N LEU A 76 -3.22 28.59 -28.19
CA LEU A 76 -2.63 27.56 -27.32
C LEU A 76 -3.11 27.65 -25.87
N ASN A 77 -3.65 28.80 -25.45
CA ASN A 77 -4.09 29.00 -24.07
C ASN A 77 -5.25 28.07 -23.67
N LEU A 78 -6.31 27.95 -24.48
CA LEU A 78 -7.48 27.14 -24.09
C LEU A 78 -7.15 25.64 -24.10
N VAL A 79 -6.43 25.15 -25.12
CA VAL A 79 -6.03 23.75 -25.23
C VAL A 79 -5.04 23.39 -24.11
N GLY A 80 -4.13 24.29 -23.73
CA GLY A 80 -3.24 24.11 -22.59
C GLY A 80 -3.97 24.11 -21.23
N TRP A 81 -5.02 24.93 -21.06
CA TRP A 81 -5.88 24.88 -19.87
C TRP A 81 -6.72 23.60 -19.81
N ILE A 82 -7.24 23.14 -20.94
CA ILE A 82 -7.94 21.84 -21.04
C ILE A 82 -6.96 20.71 -20.71
N TYR A 83 -5.74 20.73 -21.22
CA TYR A 83 -4.72 19.74 -20.90
C TYR A 83 -4.38 19.73 -19.42
N LEU A 84 -4.14 20.90 -18.83
CA LEU A 84 -3.87 21.00 -17.40
C LEU A 84 -5.06 20.47 -16.59
N GLY A 85 -6.30 20.79 -17.00
CA GLY A 85 -7.52 20.26 -16.40
C GLY A 85 -7.64 18.73 -16.50
N VAL A 86 -7.34 18.15 -17.66
CA VAL A 86 -7.36 16.69 -17.85
C VAL A 86 -6.18 16.02 -17.13
N LEU A 87 -5.02 16.66 -17.06
CA LEU A 87 -3.86 16.19 -16.31
C LEU A 87 -4.15 16.14 -14.81
N ILE A 88 -4.75 17.21 -14.27
CA ILE A 88 -5.27 17.25 -12.89
C ILE A 88 -6.32 16.15 -12.70
N LEU A 89 -7.28 16.02 -13.61
CA LEU A 89 -8.34 15.02 -13.49
C LEU A 89 -7.78 13.59 -13.54
N ALA A 90 -6.84 13.29 -14.45
CA ALA A 90 -6.20 11.99 -14.57
C ALA A 90 -5.38 11.65 -13.32
N LEU A 91 -4.66 12.63 -12.75
CA LEU A 91 -3.86 12.44 -11.55
C LEU A 91 -4.71 12.37 -10.28
N LEU A 92 -5.83 13.10 -10.24
CA LEU A 92 -6.85 12.93 -9.21
C LEU A 92 -7.49 11.55 -9.31
N LEU A 93 -7.85 11.09 -10.51
CA LEU A 93 -8.41 9.75 -10.73
C LEU A 93 -7.41 8.64 -10.39
N SER A 94 -6.11 8.81 -10.68
CA SER A 94 -5.08 7.85 -10.30
C SER A 94 -4.79 7.86 -8.79
N ALA A 95 -4.86 9.01 -8.12
CA ALA A 95 -4.76 9.10 -6.66
C ALA A 95 -6.04 8.62 -5.95
N LEU A 96 -7.20 8.75 -6.60
CA LEU A 96 -8.46 8.20 -6.15
C LEU A 96 -8.51 6.68 -6.33
N PHE A 97 -7.71 6.08 -7.21
CA PHE A 97 -7.73 4.63 -7.45
C PHE A 97 -7.44 3.83 -6.18
N PRO A 98 -6.33 4.05 -5.45
CA PRO A 98 -6.10 3.27 -4.25
C PRO A 98 -7.07 3.72 -3.12
N ILE A 99 -7.61 4.96 -3.11
CA ILE A 99 -8.61 5.41 -2.11
C ILE A 99 -9.91 4.64 -2.32
N ILE A 100 -10.36 4.57 -3.56
CA ILE A 100 -11.52 3.78 -3.98
C ILE A 100 -11.27 2.30 -3.67
N SER A 101 -10.07 1.77 -3.97
CA SER A 101 -9.70 0.40 -3.63
C SER A 101 -9.76 0.13 -2.12
N ALA A 102 -9.21 1.03 -1.30
CA ALA A 102 -9.23 0.95 0.16
C ALA A 102 -10.66 1.08 0.70
N ILE A 103 -11.43 2.06 0.25
CA ILE A 103 -12.84 2.22 0.61
C ILE A 103 -13.64 0.97 0.22
N PHE A 104 -13.38 0.33 -0.91
CA PHE A 104 -14.03 -0.93 -1.30
C PHE A 104 -13.41 -2.19 -0.68
N PHE A 105 -12.26 -2.10 0.00
CA PHE A 105 -11.75 -3.15 0.87
C PHE A 105 -12.32 -3.01 2.29
N VAL A 106 -12.51 -1.77 2.74
CA VAL A 106 -12.96 -1.42 4.10
C VAL A 106 -14.50 -1.40 4.22
N LEU A 107 -15.25 -0.96 3.18
CA LEU A 107 -16.71 -0.79 3.24
C LEU A 107 -17.58 -2.01 2.92
N PRO A 108 -17.20 -3.01 2.09
CA PRO A 108 -18.06 -4.18 1.88
C PRO A 108 -17.70 -5.33 2.84
N GLN A 109 -18.11 -5.16 4.09
CA GLN A 109 -18.38 -6.23 5.05
C GLN A 109 -19.71 -6.96 4.76
N VAL A 110 -20.20 -6.94 3.50
CA VAL A 110 -21.49 -7.53 3.13
C VAL A 110 -21.35 -8.26 1.80
N SER A 111 -21.08 -9.56 1.88
CA SER A 111 -21.26 -10.59 0.85
C SER A 111 -20.51 -10.41 -0.49
N PHE A 112 -19.68 -11.41 -0.83
CA PHE A 112 -19.14 -11.59 -2.17
C PHE A 112 -20.25 -11.54 -3.22
N SER A 113 -20.17 -10.57 -4.13
CA SER A 113 -20.95 -10.57 -5.38
C SER A 113 -20.00 -10.47 -6.58
N PRO A 114 -20.41 -10.93 -7.77
CA PRO A 114 -19.65 -10.82 -9.03
C PRO A 114 -19.19 -9.39 -9.39
N ASN A 115 -19.63 -8.39 -8.64
CA ASN A 115 -19.28 -6.99 -8.80
C ASN A 115 -17.83 -6.69 -8.43
N GLN A 116 -17.11 -7.47 -7.61
CA GLN A 116 -15.73 -7.12 -7.21
C GLN A 116 -14.71 -7.26 -8.35
N ILE A 117 -14.78 -8.31 -9.16
CA ILE A 117 -13.92 -8.46 -10.35
C ILE A 117 -14.28 -7.40 -11.39
N LEU A 118 -15.58 -7.13 -11.57
CA LEU A 118 -16.04 -6.05 -12.44
C LEU A 118 -15.57 -4.68 -11.94
N LEU A 119 -15.58 -4.44 -10.63
CA LEU A 119 -15.09 -3.22 -9.99
C LEU A 119 -13.58 -3.08 -10.12
N GLN A 120 -12.79 -4.12 -9.84
CA GLN A 120 -11.34 -4.13 -10.12
C GLN A 120 -11.06 -3.88 -11.60
N THR A 121 -11.82 -4.50 -12.49
CA THR A 121 -11.70 -4.28 -13.93
C THR A 121 -12.03 -2.84 -14.30
N ILE A 122 -13.12 -2.26 -13.77
CA ILE A 122 -13.50 -0.86 -13.97
C ILE A 122 -12.43 0.07 -13.40
N GLN A 123 -11.87 -0.23 -12.24
CA GLN A 123 -10.82 0.56 -11.59
C GLN A 123 -9.52 0.53 -12.41
N ILE A 124 -9.09 -0.64 -12.88
CA ILE A 124 -7.96 -0.80 -13.80
C ILE A 124 -8.23 -0.02 -15.10
N ILE A 125 -9.44 -0.12 -15.66
CA ILE A 125 -9.84 0.66 -16.83
C ILE A 125 -9.78 2.16 -16.55
N ILE A 126 -10.21 2.65 -15.38
CA ILE A 126 -10.12 4.07 -15.01
C ILE A 126 -8.66 4.52 -14.93
N VAL A 127 -7.76 3.73 -14.33
CA VAL A 127 -6.33 4.02 -14.26
C VAL A 127 -5.72 4.04 -15.66
N ILE A 128 -5.97 3.01 -16.47
CA ILE A 128 -5.48 2.93 -17.84
C ILE A 128 -6.01 4.11 -18.65
N LEU A 129 -7.30 4.43 -18.58
CA LEU A 129 -7.89 5.57 -19.28
C LEU A 129 -7.29 6.89 -18.78
N SER A 130 -7.02 7.02 -17.49
CA SER A 130 -6.42 8.24 -16.90
C SER A 130 -4.99 8.45 -17.41
N TYR A 131 -4.13 7.42 -17.31
CA TYR A 131 -2.74 7.49 -17.78
C TYR A 131 -2.64 7.55 -19.31
N THR A 132 -3.42 6.77 -20.06
CA THR A 132 -3.45 6.86 -21.53
C THR A 132 -3.99 8.21 -21.99
N SER A 133 -4.97 8.81 -21.30
CA SER A 133 -5.43 10.17 -21.59
C SER A 133 -4.34 11.21 -21.30
N LEU A 134 -3.65 11.09 -20.16
CA LEU A 134 -2.52 11.94 -19.78
C LEU A 134 -1.44 11.94 -20.87
N PHE A 135 -0.96 10.76 -21.25
CA PHE A 135 0.12 10.59 -22.21
C PHE A 135 -0.33 10.89 -23.65
N SER A 136 -1.56 10.55 -24.06
CA SER A 136 -2.09 10.85 -25.40
C SER A 136 -2.24 12.36 -25.64
N ILE A 137 -2.60 13.12 -24.61
CA ILE A 137 -2.67 14.58 -24.75
C ILE A 137 -1.27 15.20 -24.68
N GLY A 138 -0.36 14.63 -23.88
CA GLY A 138 1.08 14.96 -23.94
C GLY A 138 1.65 14.80 -25.35
N ILE A 139 1.36 13.69 -26.02
CA ILE A 139 1.69 13.43 -27.44
C ILE A 139 1.10 14.51 -28.34
N TYR A 140 -0.21 14.77 -28.23
CA TYR A 140 -0.90 15.74 -29.07
C TYR A 140 -0.33 17.16 -28.92
N LEU A 141 0.00 17.56 -27.69
CA LEU A 141 0.58 18.88 -27.42
C LEU A 141 2.03 19.00 -27.89
N SER A 142 2.87 18.00 -27.63
CA SER A 142 4.24 17.97 -28.13
C SER A 142 4.25 18.03 -29.66
N TRP A 143 3.33 17.32 -30.32
CA TRP A 143 3.11 17.39 -31.76
C TRP A 143 2.63 18.77 -32.24
N LEU A 144 1.60 19.35 -31.60
CA LEU A 144 1.11 20.69 -31.94
C LEU A 144 2.20 21.76 -31.80
N ASN A 145 3.02 21.67 -30.75
CA ASN A 145 4.09 22.61 -30.49
C ASN A 145 5.24 22.47 -31.49
N LEU A 146 5.65 21.25 -31.84
CA LEU A 146 6.59 21.00 -32.93
C LEU A 146 6.10 21.62 -34.25
N ARG A 147 4.83 21.40 -34.59
CA ARG A 147 4.21 21.95 -35.80
C ARG A 147 4.11 23.47 -35.79
N ASN A 148 3.88 24.07 -34.62
CA ASN A 148 3.85 25.53 -34.45
C ASN A 148 5.25 26.14 -34.54
N ILE A 149 6.29 25.46 -34.06
CA ILE A 149 7.69 25.88 -34.25
C ILE A 149 8.08 25.81 -35.72
N GLU A 150 7.71 24.75 -36.43
CA GLU A 150 7.94 24.61 -37.87
C GLU A 150 7.21 25.69 -38.67
N ARG A 151 5.93 25.95 -38.34
CA ARG A 151 5.15 27.04 -38.96
C ARG A 151 5.71 28.42 -38.66
N SER A 152 6.18 28.68 -37.45
CA SER A 152 6.74 29.99 -37.08
C SER A 152 8.14 30.21 -37.66
N ALA A 153 8.93 29.15 -37.83
CA ALA A 153 10.18 29.18 -38.60
C ALA A 153 9.90 29.49 -40.09
N SER A 154 8.93 28.80 -40.71
CA SER A 154 8.55 29.04 -42.10
C SER A 154 7.89 30.42 -42.32
N LEU A 155 7.12 30.91 -41.34
CA LEU A 155 6.50 32.24 -41.37
C LEU A 155 7.51 33.36 -41.16
N LYS A 156 8.58 33.17 -40.37
CA LYS A 156 9.67 34.14 -40.24
C LYS A 156 10.50 34.24 -41.53
N GLU A 157 10.71 33.13 -42.24
CA GLU A 157 11.29 33.14 -43.59
C GLU A 157 10.37 33.85 -44.59
N HIS A 158 9.04 33.65 -44.51
CA HIS A 158 8.08 34.35 -45.37
C HIS A 158 7.87 35.82 -45.01
N GLN A 159 7.91 36.22 -43.73
CA GLN A 159 7.77 37.61 -43.28
C GLN A 159 9.03 38.45 -43.54
N GLN A 160 10.21 37.84 -43.68
CA GLN A 160 11.37 38.52 -44.26
C GLN A 160 11.20 38.81 -45.76
N SER A 161 10.24 38.15 -46.45
CA SER A 161 9.95 38.39 -47.87
C SER A 161 8.78 39.34 -48.14
N ASN A 162 7.87 39.57 -47.19
CA ASN A 162 6.69 40.40 -47.41
C ASN A 162 6.29 41.20 -46.16
N SER A 163 6.65 42.48 -46.17
CA SER A 163 6.16 43.47 -45.22
C SER A 163 4.93 44.19 -45.79
N SER A 164 3.73 43.78 -45.39
CA SER A 164 2.60 44.71 -45.15
C SER A 164 1.31 44.02 -44.71
N ALA A 165 0.65 44.70 -43.77
CA ALA A 165 -0.79 44.77 -43.52
C ALA A 165 -1.49 43.77 -42.56
N ASN A 166 -2.14 44.44 -41.60
CA ASN A 166 -3.41 44.15 -40.92
C ASN A 166 -3.45 43.31 -39.65
N LYS A 167 -3.57 44.04 -38.52
CA LYS A 167 -4.18 43.60 -37.26
C LYS A 167 -5.70 43.57 -37.41
N LEU A 168 -6.30 42.39 -37.26
CA LEU A 168 -7.73 42.24 -36.97
C LEU A 168 -7.88 41.63 -35.58
N ASN A 169 -8.79 42.22 -34.80
CA ASN A 169 -9.08 41.92 -33.41
C ASN A 169 -10.43 41.18 -33.34
N PRO A 170 -10.55 40.03 -32.65
CA PRO A 170 -11.85 39.52 -32.26
C PRO A 170 -11.93 39.37 -30.73
N GLN A 171 -12.68 40.25 -30.07
CA GLN A 171 -13.30 39.95 -28.79
C GLN A 171 -14.81 39.81 -28.98
N SER A 172 -15.39 38.70 -28.52
CA SER A 172 -16.47 38.71 -27.51
C SER A 172 -17.05 37.31 -27.29
N ASN A 173 -17.54 37.07 -26.07
CA ASN A 173 -18.26 35.90 -25.53
C ASN A 173 -17.52 34.64 -25.03
N LYS A 174 -16.24 34.37 -25.35
CA LYS A 174 -15.47 33.29 -24.67
C LYS A 174 -14.84 33.68 -23.32
N SER A 175 -14.98 34.94 -22.88
CA SER A 175 -14.23 35.54 -21.76
C SER A 175 -14.80 35.25 -20.37
N LYS A 176 -16.13 35.23 -20.19
CA LYS A 176 -16.76 35.07 -18.87
C LYS A 176 -16.66 33.64 -18.33
N SER A 177 -17.00 32.63 -19.14
CA SER A 177 -16.88 31.21 -18.74
C SER A 177 -15.44 30.82 -18.39
N LYS A 178 -14.47 31.31 -19.17
CA LYS A 178 -13.04 31.15 -18.89
C LYS A 178 -12.64 31.73 -17.53
N LYS A 179 -13.18 32.89 -17.13
CA LYS A 179 -12.90 33.51 -15.84
C LYS A 179 -13.44 32.69 -14.66
N TYR A 180 -14.64 32.11 -14.78
CA TYR A 180 -15.20 31.24 -13.74
C TYR A 180 -14.44 29.92 -13.61
N ILE A 181 -14.06 29.30 -14.74
CA ILE A 181 -13.27 28.05 -14.73
C ILE A 181 -11.90 28.30 -14.08
N ILE A 182 -11.23 29.39 -14.42
CA ILE A 182 -9.96 29.78 -13.80
C ILE A 182 -10.14 29.98 -12.29
N LEU A 183 -11.18 30.71 -11.86
CA LEU A 183 -11.44 30.96 -10.45
C LEU A 183 -11.69 29.66 -9.68
N ILE A 184 -12.45 28.71 -10.24
CA ILE A 184 -12.68 27.40 -9.63
C ILE A 184 -11.36 26.65 -9.46
N ILE A 185 -10.53 26.59 -10.50
CA ILE A 185 -9.22 25.93 -10.46
C ILE A 185 -8.31 26.59 -9.41
N GLU A 186 -8.28 27.92 -9.31
CA GLU A 186 -7.51 28.64 -8.29
C GLU A 186 -7.99 28.28 -6.87
N ILE A 187 -9.30 28.32 -6.63
CA ILE A 187 -9.88 28.01 -5.31
C ILE A 187 -9.57 26.56 -4.94
N SER A 188 -9.73 25.61 -5.88
CA SER A 188 -9.41 24.20 -5.66
C SER A 188 -7.93 23.98 -5.36
N ALA A 189 -7.02 24.62 -6.11
CA ALA A 189 -5.59 24.48 -5.88
C ALA A 189 -5.13 25.14 -4.57
N ILE A 190 -5.70 26.30 -4.19
CA ILE A 190 -5.46 26.92 -2.87
C ILE A 190 -5.99 26.01 -1.76
N GLY A 191 -7.21 25.50 -1.90
CA GLY A 191 -7.80 24.54 -0.97
C GLY A 191 -6.92 23.30 -0.79
N TRP A 192 -6.35 22.79 -1.88
CA TRP A 192 -5.41 21.67 -1.83
C TRP A 192 -4.13 22.00 -1.07
N VAL A 193 -3.51 23.16 -1.30
CA VAL A 193 -2.29 23.55 -0.57
C VAL A 193 -2.58 23.71 0.93
N ILE A 194 -3.76 24.24 1.29
CA ILE A 194 -4.20 24.31 2.70
C ILE A 194 -4.39 22.90 3.27
N PHE A 195 -5.06 22.02 2.54
CA PHE A 195 -5.24 20.61 2.92
C PHE A 195 -3.90 19.87 3.04
N GLY A 196 -2.92 20.19 2.20
CA GLY A 196 -1.57 19.66 2.27
C GLY A 196 -0.86 19.97 3.59
N PHE A 197 -1.10 21.13 4.21
CA PHE A 197 -0.59 21.43 5.55
C PHE A 197 -1.25 20.56 6.63
N PHE A 198 -2.53 20.24 6.50
CA PHE A 198 -3.20 19.27 7.38
C PHE A 198 -2.61 17.86 7.20
N LEU A 199 -2.27 17.46 5.98
CA LEU A 199 -1.60 16.18 5.73
C LEU A 199 -0.18 16.12 6.29
N ILE A 200 0.58 17.23 6.28
CA ILE A 200 1.89 17.31 6.97
C ILE A 200 1.73 17.00 8.45
N GLU A 201 0.70 17.58 9.09
CA GLU A 201 0.44 17.37 10.50
C GLU A 201 0.22 15.88 10.77
N LEU A 202 -0.57 15.18 9.95
CA LEU A 202 -0.75 13.72 10.07
C LEU A 202 0.56 12.92 9.93
N VAL A 203 1.42 13.26 8.96
CA VAL A 203 2.71 12.55 8.76
C VAL A 203 3.68 12.77 9.93
N LEU A 204 3.78 14.01 10.42
CA LEU A 204 4.81 14.39 11.38
C LEU A 204 4.36 14.27 12.84
N VAL A 205 3.07 14.48 13.06
CA VAL A 205 2.46 14.73 14.35
C VAL A 205 1.26 13.79 14.45
N SER A 206 1.53 12.54 14.81
CA SER A 206 0.56 11.47 15.11
C SER A 206 -0.33 11.77 16.32
N LEU A 207 -0.61 13.06 16.62
CA LEU A 207 -1.32 13.51 17.82
C LEU A 207 -2.85 13.51 17.66
N ILE A 208 -3.41 13.02 16.56
CA ILE A 208 -4.87 13.02 16.36
C ILE A 208 -5.49 11.71 16.89
N PHE A 209 -5.72 11.68 18.22
CA PHE A 209 -6.72 10.87 18.95
C PHE A 209 -6.92 9.40 18.49
N GLY A 210 -5.90 8.55 18.65
CA GLY A 210 -5.89 7.07 18.50
C GLY A 210 -6.85 6.42 17.50
N LEU A 211 -8.10 6.04 17.83
CA LEU A 211 -9.02 5.38 16.87
C LEU A 211 -9.26 6.20 15.58
N ILE A 212 -9.22 7.52 15.68
CA ILE A 212 -9.32 8.41 14.52
C ILE A 212 -8.04 8.34 13.68
N ASP A 213 -6.88 8.20 14.31
CA ASP A 213 -5.62 7.97 13.61
C ASP A 213 -5.60 6.62 12.89
N VAL A 214 -6.14 5.54 13.48
CA VAL A 214 -6.30 4.24 12.78
C VAL A 214 -7.18 4.40 11.53
N LEU A 215 -8.29 5.15 11.61
CA LEU A 215 -9.13 5.39 10.44
C LEU A 215 -8.41 6.23 9.39
N PHE A 216 -7.71 7.29 9.80
CA PHE A 216 -6.96 8.15 8.88
C PHE A 216 -5.74 7.44 8.30
N SER A 217 -5.10 6.56 9.05
CA SER A 217 -3.97 5.80 8.58
C SER A 217 -4.39 4.86 7.47
N LEU A 218 -5.51 4.17 7.63
CA LEU A 218 -6.12 3.32 6.61
C LEU A 218 -6.56 4.09 5.35
N LEU A 219 -7.02 5.34 5.50
CA LEU A 219 -7.61 6.12 4.41
C LEU A 219 -6.68 7.13 3.75
N LEU A 220 -5.61 7.57 4.41
CA LEU A 220 -4.76 8.68 3.98
C LEU A 220 -3.28 8.30 3.88
N TYR A 221 -2.76 7.46 4.77
CA TYR A 221 -1.32 7.17 4.81
C TYR A 221 -0.81 6.46 3.54
N PRO A 222 -1.59 5.52 2.97
CA PRO A 222 -1.27 4.92 1.68
C PRO A 222 -1.10 5.93 0.52
N PHE A 223 -1.63 7.13 0.69
CA PHE A 223 -1.76 8.10 -0.41
C PHE A 223 -0.72 9.20 -0.37
N TYR A 224 0.24 9.18 0.57
CA TYR A 224 1.16 10.29 0.75
C TYR A 224 2.02 10.57 -0.48
N THR A 225 2.53 9.55 -1.16
CA THR A 225 3.25 9.73 -2.44
C THR A 225 2.36 10.38 -3.50
N SER A 226 1.10 9.94 -3.61
CA SER A 226 0.12 10.53 -4.53
C SER A 226 -0.24 11.98 -4.17
N PHE A 227 -0.41 12.28 -2.89
CA PHE A 227 -0.70 13.63 -2.38
C PHE A 227 0.47 14.59 -2.58
N SER A 228 1.71 14.11 -2.49
CA SER A 228 2.90 14.88 -2.84
C SER A 228 2.84 15.33 -4.31
N ILE A 229 2.57 14.39 -5.22
CA ILE A 229 2.45 14.68 -6.66
C ILE A 229 1.35 15.71 -6.93
N ILE A 230 0.16 15.53 -6.33
CA ILE A 230 -0.95 16.50 -6.49
C ILE A 230 -0.56 17.88 -5.96
N THR A 231 0.19 17.94 -4.85
CA THR A 231 0.65 19.22 -4.28
C THR A 231 1.60 19.95 -5.21
N ILE A 232 2.58 19.26 -5.79
CA ILE A 232 3.49 19.85 -6.78
C ILE A 232 2.69 20.46 -7.95
N ILE A 233 1.66 19.75 -8.41
CA ILE A 233 0.80 20.19 -9.51
C ILE A 233 -0.06 21.40 -9.11
N ALA A 234 -0.68 21.38 -7.93
CA ALA A 234 -1.49 22.47 -7.41
C ALA A 234 -0.68 23.77 -7.29
N VAL A 235 0.51 23.69 -6.71
CA VAL A 235 1.46 24.81 -6.60
C VAL A 235 1.80 25.35 -7.97
N PHE A 236 2.08 24.47 -8.92
CA PHE A 236 2.43 24.85 -10.27
C PHE A 236 1.31 25.59 -11.01
N ILE A 237 0.07 25.11 -10.89
CA ILE A 237 -1.12 25.76 -11.44
C ILE A 237 -1.26 27.18 -10.91
N LEU A 238 -1.10 27.36 -9.59
CA LEU A 238 -1.21 28.65 -8.93
C LEU A 238 -0.10 29.63 -9.31
N LEU A 239 1.14 29.15 -9.49
CA LEU A 239 2.25 29.96 -9.98
C LEU A 239 2.02 30.48 -11.41
N LYS A 240 1.21 29.76 -12.20
CA LYS A 240 0.86 30.15 -13.58
C LYS A 240 -0.35 31.08 -13.64
N LEU A 241 -1.36 30.83 -12.82
CA LEU A 241 -2.58 31.64 -12.78
C LEU A 241 -2.32 33.04 -12.22
N ARG A 242 -1.39 33.16 -11.28
CA ARG A 242 -1.06 34.42 -10.62
C ARG A 242 0.23 35.02 -11.18
N ASN A 243 0.18 36.27 -11.62
CA ASN A 243 1.34 36.93 -12.21
C ASN A 243 2.40 37.21 -11.12
N ARG A 244 3.64 36.73 -11.32
CA ARG A 244 4.78 36.93 -10.39
C ARG A 244 5.00 38.39 -10.01
N ARG A 245 4.62 39.34 -10.88
CA ARG A 245 4.77 40.78 -10.66
C ARG A 245 3.75 41.38 -9.68
N GLU A 246 2.65 40.70 -9.40
CA GLU A 246 1.58 41.20 -8.52
C GLU A 246 1.90 41.01 -7.04
N SER A 247 2.57 39.91 -6.66
CA SER A 247 3.05 39.70 -5.28
C SER A 247 4.20 38.69 -5.22
N LYS A 248 5.44 39.21 -5.19
CA LYS A 248 6.65 38.37 -5.07
C LYS A 248 6.64 37.51 -3.81
N LYS A 249 6.17 38.06 -2.68
CA LYS A 249 6.09 37.34 -1.39
C LYS A 249 5.16 36.12 -1.49
N PHE A 250 3.99 36.29 -2.10
CA PHE A 250 3.06 35.18 -2.30
C PHE A 250 3.66 34.11 -3.24
N PHE A 251 4.28 34.53 -4.34
CA PHE A 251 4.89 33.61 -5.31
C PHE A 251 5.97 32.73 -4.68
N TYR A 252 6.91 33.33 -3.94
CA TYR A 252 7.95 32.56 -3.25
C TYR A 252 7.41 31.76 -2.07
N GLY A 253 6.46 32.32 -1.31
CA GLY A 253 5.79 31.59 -0.23
C GLY A 253 5.14 30.31 -0.73
N LEU A 254 4.43 30.37 -1.86
CA LEU A 254 3.78 29.21 -2.45
C LEU A 254 4.77 28.12 -2.90
N ILE A 255 5.90 28.51 -3.52
CA ILE A 255 6.97 27.55 -3.88
C ILE A 255 7.52 26.88 -2.63
N ILE A 256 7.82 27.66 -1.59
CA ILE A 256 8.37 27.15 -0.33
C ILE A 256 7.37 26.19 0.33
N SER A 257 6.12 26.62 0.50
CA SER A 257 5.05 25.78 1.07
C SER A 257 4.85 24.50 0.28
N GLY A 258 4.74 24.59 -1.05
CA GLY A 258 4.59 23.44 -1.93
C GLY A 258 5.73 22.44 -1.81
N THR A 259 6.97 22.94 -1.76
CA THR A 259 8.17 22.12 -1.60
C THR A 259 8.16 21.43 -0.24
N ILE A 260 7.86 22.17 0.85
CA ILE A 260 7.79 21.61 2.21
C ILE A 260 6.74 20.49 2.27
N ILE A 261 5.51 20.75 1.83
CA ILE A 261 4.44 19.75 1.82
C ILE A 261 4.85 18.52 1.00
N SER A 262 5.33 18.71 -0.22
CA SER A 262 5.67 17.60 -1.10
C SER A 262 6.83 16.77 -0.55
N SER A 263 7.84 17.42 0.05
CA SER A 263 8.97 16.73 0.67
C SER A 263 8.56 15.91 1.89
N VAL A 264 7.71 16.46 2.76
CA VAL A 264 7.22 15.73 3.95
C VAL A 264 6.38 14.53 3.54
N LEU A 265 5.46 14.70 2.58
CA LEU A 265 4.61 13.61 2.09
C LEU A 265 5.39 12.52 1.35
N LEU A 266 6.64 12.77 0.92
CA LEU A 266 7.51 11.75 0.34
C LEU A 266 8.36 11.01 1.37
N LEU A 267 8.34 11.40 2.65
CA LEU A 267 9.17 10.76 3.68
C LEU A 267 8.95 9.24 3.76
N PRO A 268 7.71 8.70 3.77
CA PRO A 268 7.50 7.25 3.83
C PRO A 268 8.20 6.48 2.70
N LEU A 269 8.22 7.05 1.50
CA LEU A 269 8.92 6.50 0.33
C LEU A 269 10.44 6.68 0.44
N ILE A 270 10.91 7.83 0.92
CA ILE A 270 12.34 8.13 1.07
C ILE A 270 12.97 7.26 2.16
N THR A 271 12.22 6.85 3.18
CA THR A 271 12.70 5.96 4.24
C THR A 271 12.66 4.47 3.89
N THR A 272 12.00 4.07 2.79
CA THR A 272 11.91 2.64 2.41
C THR A 272 13.28 1.95 2.28
N PRO A 273 14.33 2.56 1.70
CA PRO A 273 15.66 1.94 1.64
C PRO A 273 16.29 1.70 3.02
N TYR A 274 15.98 2.53 4.02
CA TYR A 274 16.44 2.33 5.40
C TYR A 274 15.80 1.08 6.00
N VAL A 275 14.48 0.93 5.88
CA VAL A 275 13.75 -0.26 6.36
C VAL A 275 14.29 -1.53 5.72
N TYR A 276 14.46 -1.49 4.39
CA TYR A 276 15.05 -2.60 3.63
C TYR A 276 16.45 -2.96 4.13
N SER A 277 17.33 -1.96 4.33
CA SER A 277 18.71 -2.20 4.76
C SER A 277 18.78 -2.79 6.16
N ASN A 278 17.91 -2.36 7.07
CA ASN A 278 17.82 -2.89 8.43
C ASN A 278 17.37 -4.35 8.42
N ALA A 279 16.28 -4.65 7.71
CA ALA A 279 15.79 -6.01 7.55
C ALA A 279 16.84 -6.93 6.91
N GLU A 280 17.51 -6.49 5.84
CA GLU A 280 18.55 -7.28 5.19
C GLU A 280 19.70 -7.63 6.15
N THR A 281 20.10 -6.67 7.00
CA THR A 281 21.16 -6.90 8.01
C THR A 281 20.72 -7.97 9.01
N GLN A 282 19.51 -7.87 9.54
CA GLN A 282 18.98 -8.87 10.48
C GLN A 282 18.83 -10.26 9.84
N PHE A 283 18.42 -10.36 8.58
CA PHE A 283 18.39 -11.63 7.85
C PHE A 283 19.81 -12.21 7.68
N GLN A 284 20.80 -11.38 7.38
CA GLN A 284 22.19 -11.81 7.25
C GLN A 284 22.80 -12.24 8.60
N ASP A 285 22.45 -11.56 9.68
CA ASP A 285 22.93 -11.92 11.03
C ASP A 285 22.33 -13.25 11.50
N ASN A 286 21.03 -13.48 11.25
CA ASN A 286 20.33 -14.70 11.68
C ASN A 286 20.58 -15.91 10.74
N PHE A 287 20.61 -15.68 9.42
CA PHE A 287 20.66 -16.75 8.43
C PHE A 287 21.97 -16.78 7.61
N GLY A 288 22.88 -15.83 7.81
CA GLY A 288 24.16 -15.69 7.11
C GLY A 288 24.09 -14.83 5.85
N GLU A 289 25.22 -14.23 5.44
CA GLU A 289 25.33 -13.28 4.31
C GLU A 289 24.76 -13.80 2.96
N ASN A 290 24.71 -15.11 2.76
CA ASN A 290 24.20 -15.74 1.54
C ASN A 290 22.94 -16.57 1.80
N TYR A 291 22.07 -16.13 2.71
CA TYR A 291 20.85 -16.85 3.09
C TYR A 291 19.97 -17.19 1.87
N MET A 292 19.93 -16.31 0.85
CA MET A 292 19.17 -16.56 -0.39
C MET A 292 19.61 -17.82 -1.15
N SER A 293 20.83 -18.31 -0.95
CA SER A 293 21.29 -19.59 -1.54
C SER A 293 20.72 -20.83 -0.84
N LYS A 294 20.17 -20.67 0.37
CA LYS A 294 19.54 -21.74 1.14
C LYS A 294 18.08 -21.97 0.74
N ILE A 295 17.47 -21.00 0.07
CA ILE A 295 16.10 -21.10 -0.43
C ILE A 295 16.13 -21.82 -1.78
N ASP A 296 15.19 -22.73 -1.98
CA ASP A 296 15.00 -23.46 -3.23
C ASP A 296 14.85 -22.54 -4.47
N ASP A 297 15.49 -22.90 -5.58
CA ASP A 297 15.50 -22.11 -6.81
C ASP A 297 14.12 -22.05 -7.49
N ASP A 298 13.35 -23.13 -7.44
CA ASP A 298 12.00 -23.21 -7.99
C ASP A 298 11.01 -22.40 -7.14
N LEU A 299 11.25 -22.23 -5.83
CA LEU A 299 10.51 -21.28 -5.00
C LEU A 299 10.88 -19.83 -5.31
N LYS A 300 12.19 -19.51 -5.37
CA LYS A 300 12.68 -18.13 -5.57
C LYS A 300 12.18 -17.47 -6.85
N GLN A 301 11.90 -18.22 -7.92
CA GLN A 301 11.36 -17.63 -9.16
C GLN A 301 9.93 -17.05 -8.99
N HIS A 302 9.24 -17.38 -7.88
CA HIS A 302 7.91 -16.83 -7.54
C HIS A 302 7.98 -15.64 -6.57
N PHE A 303 9.17 -15.32 -6.05
CA PHE A 303 9.37 -14.22 -5.13
C PHE A 303 9.37 -12.86 -5.83
N LEU A 304 9.13 -11.82 -5.05
CA LEU A 304 9.36 -10.45 -5.49
C LEU A 304 10.86 -10.26 -5.75
N THR A 305 11.15 -9.68 -6.91
CA THR A 305 12.52 -9.40 -7.33
C THR A 305 13.11 -8.20 -6.59
N ASN A 306 12.27 -7.26 -6.14
CA ASN A 306 12.69 -6.06 -5.45
C ASN A 306 11.82 -5.84 -4.20
N PRO A 307 12.39 -5.29 -3.11
CA PRO A 307 11.64 -4.94 -1.90
C PRO A 307 10.53 -3.91 -2.14
N TYR A 308 10.70 -3.06 -3.17
CA TYR A 308 9.72 -2.05 -3.55
C TYR A 308 9.75 -1.78 -5.06
N SER A 309 8.57 -1.59 -5.64
CA SER A 309 8.38 -1.07 -7.00
C SER A 309 7.34 0.05 -7.05
N ILE A 310 7.68 1.13 -7.76
CA ILE A 310 6.76 2.26 -7.97
C ILE A 310 5.63 1.89 -8.94
N SER A 311 5.84 0.93 -9.85
CA SER A 311 4.76 0.39 -10.69
C SER A 311 3.73 -0.34 -9.83
N ASN A 312 4.17 -1.20 -8.90
CA ASN A 312 3.25 -1.89 -7.99
C ASN A 312 2.45 -0.90 -7.14
N TYR A 313 3.07 0.21 -6.70
CA TYR A 313 2.39 1.29 -5.98
C TYR A 313 1.18 1.87 -6.76
N PHE A 314 1.34 2.12 -8.07
CA PHE A 314 0.28 2.74 -8.88
C PHE A 314 -0.65 1.74 -9.58
N PHE A 315 -0.17 0.56 -9.94
CA PHE A 315 -0.87 -0.41 -10.78
C PHE A 315 -1.35 -1.66 -10.05
N GLY A 316 -0.95 -1.81 -8.78
CA GLY A 316 -1.22 -3.00 -8.01
C GLY A 316 -0.07 -3.98 -8.02
N MET A 317 0.12 -4.68 -6.91
CA MET A 317 1.04 -5.80 -6.85
C MET A 317 0.52 -6.98 -7.71
N PRO A 318 1.39 -7.64 -8.48
CA PRO A 318 0.98 -8.75 -9.33
C PRO A 318 0.57 -9.96 -8.49
N THR A 319 -0.56 -10.59 -8.82
CA THR A 319 -0.96 -11.89 -8.26
C THR A 319 -1.15 -12.89 -9.37
N LYS A 320 -0.59 -14.08 -9.20
CA LYS A 320 -0.87 -15.24 -10.05
C LYS A 320 -2.18 -15.89 -9.61
N SER A 321 -2.75 -16.71 -10.47
CA SER A 321 -3.99 -17.42 -10.17
C SER A 321 -3.75 -18.53 -9.14
N CYS A 322 -4.75 -18.80 -8.31
CA CYS A 322 -4.78 -19.90 -7.34
C CYS A 322 -6.17 -20.53 -7.34
N ASN A 323 -6.29 -21.76 -6.84
CA ASN A 323 -7.58 -22.37 -6.56
C ASN A 323 -8.09 -21.83 -5.22
N ILE A 324 -9.39 -21.57 -5.12
CA ILE A 324 -9.99 -20.98 -3.91
C ILE A 324 -11.25 -21.77 -3.58
N GLU A 325 -11.32 -22.25 -2.34
CA GLU A 325 -12.52 -22.81 -1.73
C GLU A 325 -13.00 -21.86 -0.65
N GLU A 326 -14.15 -21.21 -0.88
CA GLU A 326 -14.65 -20.18 0.04
C GLU A 326 -15.77 -20.73 0.95
N ASN A 327 -15.81 -20.22 2.19
CA ASN A 327 -16.88 -20.42 3.16
C ASN A 327 -17.05 -21.88 3.62
N VAL A 328 -15.96 -22.64 3.69
CA VAL A 328 -15.96 -24.01 4.20
C VAL A 328 -16.20 -24.00 5.71
N VAL A 329 -17.23 -24.70 6.18
CA VAL A 329 -17.60 -24.74 7.60
C VAL A 329 -16.75 -25.78 8.31
N PHE A 330 -15.95 -25.36 9.30
CA PHE A 330 -15.14 -26.27 10.11
C PHE A 330 -15.72 -26.50 11.51
N LEU A 331 -16.47 -25.53 12.06
CA LEU A 331 -17.00 -25.59 13.41
C LEU A 331 -18.46 -25.10 13.47
N LYS A 332 -19.30 -25.82 14.23
CA LYS A 332 -20.69 -25.47 14.50
C LYS A 332 -20.89 -25.43 16.01
N ILE A 333 -21.39 -24.31 16.53
CA ILE A 333 -21.67 -24.12 17.96
C ILE A 333 -23.15 -23.87 18.17
N ASP A 334 -23.72 -24.58 19.14
CA ASP A 334 -25.11 -24.41 19.54
C ASP A 334 -25.21 -23.29 20.59
N ARG A 335 -25.91 -22.19 20.26
CA ARG A 335 -26.17 -21.12 21.23
C ARG A 335 -27.24 -21.57 22.24
N PRO A 336 -27.00 -21.48 23.56
CA PRO A 336 -28.03 -21.75 24.55
C PRO A 336 -29.24 -20.83 24.32
N LYS A 337 -30.43 -21.42 24.18
CA LYS A 337 -31.74 -20.74 23.99
C LYS A 337 -31.98 -20.09 22.61
N SER A 338 -31.24 -20.48 21.58
CA SER A 338 -31.50 -20.10 20.19
C SER A 338 -31.50 -21.34 19.28
N ASP A 339 -32.44 -21.41 18.33
CA ASP A 339 -32.41 -22.44 17.26
C ASP A 339 -31.32 -22.15 16.21
N VAL A 340 -30.60 -21.03 16.35
CA VAL A 340 -29.50 -20.63 15.47
C VAL A 340 -28.20 -21.25 15.95
N LYS A 341 -27.57 -22.04 15.07
CA LYS A 341 -26.20 -22.54 15.24
C LYS A 341 -25.22 -21.56 14.61
N ASP A 342 -24.23 -21.12 15.38
CA ASP A 342 -23.12 -20.38 14.82
C ASP A 342 -22.25 -21.33 14.00
N LYS A 343 -21.80 -20.86 12.84
CA LYS A 343 -20.99 -21.63 11.89
C LYS A 343 -19.73 -20.85 11.59
N PHE A 344 -18.61 -21.31 12.10
CA PHE A 344 -17.31 -20.76 11.77
C PHE A 344 -16.78 -21.40 10.50
N LYS A 345 -16.21 -20.55 9.67
CA LYS A 345 -15.78 -20.90 8.32
C LYS A 345 -14.35 -20.49 8.07
N PHE A 346 -13.76 -21.06 7.05
CA PHE A 346 -12.50 -20.61 6.48
C PHE A 346 -12.61 -20.50 4.95
N ASP A 347 -11.66 -19.79 4.37
CA ASP A 347 -11.38 -19.80 2.94
C ASP A 347 -10.02 -20.45 2.76
N ALA A 348 -9.92 -21.40 1.83
CA ALA A 348 -8.68 -22.09 1.51
C ALA A 348 -8.18 -21.69 0.12
N TYR A 349 -6.89 -21.40 0.03
CA TYR A 349 -6.21 -20.97 -1.18
C TYR A 349 -5.10 -21.96 -1.49
N PHE A 350 -5.13 -22.55 -2.69
CA PHE A 350 -4.21 -23.61 -3.10
C PHE A 350 -3.47 -23.25 -4.39
N PRO A 351 -2.23 -23.75 -4.56
CA PRO A 351 -1.52 -23.60 -5.81
C PRO A 351 -2.26 -24.26 -6.98
N ILE A 352 -2.03 -23.74 -8.19
CA ILE A 352 -2.49 -24.40 -9.42
C ILE A 352 -1.46 -25.47 -9.79
N LYS A 353 -1.93 -26.68 -10.09
CA LYS A 353 -1.12 -27.87 -10.38
C LYS A 353 -0.11 -27.72 -11.54
N SER A 354 -0.27 -26.72 -12.40
CA SER A 354 0.71 -26.40 -13.46
C SER A 354 1.98 -25.78 -12.94
N ASP A 355 1.93 -25.21 -11.74
CA ASP A 355 2.99 -24.37 -11.19
C ASP A 355 3.84 -25.13 -10.16
N ASN A 356 3.46 -26.36 -9.77
CA ASN A 356 4.12 -27.30 -8.83
C ASN A 356 5.52 -26.86 -8.34
N ILE A 357 5.52 -25.94 -7.36
CA ILE A 357 6.72 -25.40 -6.71
C ILE A 357 7.19 -26.36 -5.61
N TRP A 358 6.22 -26.94 -4.88
CA TRP A 358 6.44 -28.01 -3.92
C TRP A 358 5.86 -29.31 -4.48
N ASP A 359 6.55 -30.41 -4.21
CA ASP A 359 5.93 -31.73 -4.29
C ASP A 359 4.87 -31.83 -3.18
N GLU A 360 3.71 -32.42 -3.48
CA GLU A 360 2.69 -32.66 -2.46
C GLU A 360 3.28 -33.57 -1.36
N PRO A 361 3.08 -33.26 -0.07
CA PRO A 361 2.17 -32.25 0.50
C PRO A 361 2.74 -30.80 0.57
N TYR A 362 1.87 -29.80 0.55
CA TYR A 362 2.19 -28.37 0.53
C TYR A 362 2.43 -27.78 1.93
N PRO A 363 3.45 -26.94 2.14
CA PRO A 363 3.62 -26.18 3.38
C PRO A 363 2.40 -25.28 3.65
N VAL A 364 2.07 -25.09 4.92
CA VAL A 364 0.80 -24.49 5.36
C VAL A 364 1.01 -23.09 5.92
N ILE A 365 0.14 -22.16 5.55
CA ILE A 365 0.02 -20.85 6.23
C ILE A 365 -1.38 -20.72 6.79
N ILE A 366 -1.51 -20.45 8.09
CA ILE A 366 -2.77 -20.06 8.71
C ILE A 366 -2.77 -18.55 8.93
N PHE A 367 -3.75 -17.89 8.31
CA PHE A 367 -3.99 -16.46 8.46
C PHE A 367 -5.14 -16.24 9.44
N ILE A 368 -4.86 -15.49 10.51
CA ILE A 368 -5.85 -15.11 11.53
C ILE A 368 -6.11 -13.61 11.42
N HIS A 369 -7.36 -13.24 11.14
CA HIS A 369 -7.70 -11.83 10.93
C HIS A 369 -7.60 -11.02 12.23
N GLY A 370 -7.36 -9.71 12.09
CA GLY A 370 -7.41 -8.76 13.21
C GLY A 370 -8.81 -8.23 13.51
N GLY A 371 -8.87 -7.15 14.30
CA GLY A 371 -10.13 -6.46 14.63
C GLY A 371 -10.42 -6.34 16.13
N GLY A 372 -9.37 -6.34 16.96
CA GLY A 372 -9.45 -6.10 18.40
C GLY A 372 -10.36 -7.09 19.13
N TRP A 373 -10.35 -8.37 18.71
CA TRP A 373 -11.18 -9.47 19.22
C TRP A 373 -12.71 -9.28 19.11
N GLN A 374 -13.16 -8.10 18.69
CA GLN A 374 -14.57 -7.69 18.68
C GLN A 374 -15.16 -7.67 17.26
N SER A 375 -14.31 -7.43 16.27
CA SER A 375 -14.69 -7.29 14.86
C SER A 375 -13.72 -8.06 13.97
N GLY A 376 -14.01 -8.11 12.67
CA GLY A 376 -13.18 -8.82 11.70
C GLY A 376 -13.91 -9.98 11.04
N ASP A 377 -13.38 -10.40 9.91
CA ASP A 377 -13.80 -11.62 9.22
C ASP A 377 -12.64 -12.13 8.34
N LYS A 378 -12.69 -13.40 7.96
CA LYS A 378 -11.84 -13.95 6.89
C LYS A 378 -12.08 -13.18 5.58
N GLY A 379 -11.05 -13.05 4.78
CA GLY A 379 -11.03 -12.36 3.50
C GLY A 379 -10.35 -10.98 3.55
N TYR A 380 -10.02 -10.48 4.74
CA TYR A 380 -9.29 -9.20 4.89
C TYR A 380 -7.90 -9.28 4.26
N ALA A 381 -7.25 -10.44 4.35
CA ALA A 381 -5.93 -10.70 3.78
C ALA A 381 -5.99 -11.46 2.45
N LYS A 382 -7.11 -11.39 1.71
CA LYS A 382 -7.31 -12.14 0.47
C LYS A 382 -6.17 -11.95 -0.55
N TYR A 383 -5.60 -10.75 -0.62
CA TYR A 383 -4.42 -10.50 -1.46
C TYR A 383 -3.23 -11.35 -1.02
N ALA A 384 -2.84 -11.28 0.25
CA ALA A 384 -1.71 -12.03 0.80
C ALA A 384 -1.95 -13.55 0.70
N CYS A 385 -3.17 -14.02 0.97
CA CYS A 385 -3.51 -15.44 0.85
C CYS A 385 -3.32 -15.95 -0.59
N LYS A 386 -3.80 -15.21 -1.59
CA LYS A 386 -3.57 -15.54 -3.01
C LYS A 386 -2.09 -15.47 -3.37
N TYR A 387 -1.39 -14.48 -2.85
CA TYR A 387 0.02 -14.25 -3.10
C TYR A 387 0.85 -15.47 -2.67
N PHE A 388 0.73 -15.90 -1.42
CA PHE A 388 1.44 -17.09 -0.92
C PHE A 388 0.92 -18.39 -1.52
N ALA A 389 -0.38 -18.52 -1.79
CA ALA A 389 -0.88 -19.71 -2.50
C ALA A 389 -0.26 -19.86 -3.90
N SER A 390 0.04 -18.75 -4.56
CA SER A 390 0.75 -18.76 -5.84
C SER A 390 2.27 -19.03 -5.76
N GLN A 391 2.79 -19.10 -4.54
CA GLN A 391 4.14 -19.54 -4.20
C GLN A 391 4.14 -20.98 -3.67
N GLY A 392 3.03 -21.70 -3.80
CA GLY A 392 2.97 -23.14 -3.52
C GLY A 392 2.45 -23.49 -2.13
N TYR A 393 2.17 -22.51 -1.29
CA TYR A 393 1.64 -22.76 0.05
C TYR A 393 0.14 -23.11 0.01
N ALA A 394 -0.30 -24.01 0.90
CA ALA A 394 -1.72 -24.14 1.23
C ALA A 394 -2.06 -23.08 2.28
N VAL A 395 -2.86 -22.07 1.92
CA VAL A 395 -3.17 -20.95 2.81
C VAL A 395 -4.61 -21.04 3.29
N PHE A 396 -4.82 -20.93 4.60
CA PHE A 396 -6.12 -20.97 5.25
C PHE A 396 -6.40 -19.65 5.96
N ASP A 397 -7.45 -18.95 5.54
CA ASP A 397 -7.93 -17.71 6.14
C ASP A 397 -9.18 -18.01 6.99
N ILE A 398 -9.04 -17.95 8.32
CA ILE A 398 -9.99 -18.58 9.25
C ILE A 398 -10.82 -17.56 10.02
N GLN A 399 -12.09 -17.90 10.28
CA GLN A 399 -12.94 -17.20 11.25
C GLN A 399 -12.75 -17.75 12.65
N TYR A 400 -12.84 -16.87 13.64
CA TYR A 400 -12.97 -17.21 15.06
C TYR A 400 -14.14 -16.44 15.70
N GLY A 401 -14.45 -16.75 16.96
CA GLY A 401 -15.52 -16.08 17.70
C GLY A 401 -15.19 -14.62 17.96
N LEU A 402 -16.19 -13.75 18.09
CA LEU A 402 -15.95 -12.33 18.41
C LEU A 402 -16.62 -11.93 19.72
N SER A 403 -16.01 -11.01 20.46
CA SER A 403 -16.55 -10.51 21.73
C SER A 403 -17.90 -9.82 21.56
N ALA A 404 -18.10 -9.10 20.45
CA ALA A 404 -19.41 -8.55 20.08
C ALA A 404 -20.50 -9.62 19.83
N GLN A 405 -20.10 -10.86 19.54
CA GLN A 405 -21.00 -11.98 19.32
C GLN A 405 -21.25 -12.81 20.58
N GLY A 406 -20.56 -12.49 21.68
CA GLY A 406 -20.66 -13.16 22.97
C GLY A 406 -19.59 -14.22 23.22
N TYR A 407 -18.46 -14.17 22.52
CA TYR A 407 -17.31 -15.07 22.71
C TYR A 407 -16.19 -14.38 23.48
N ARG A 408 -15.49 -15.14 24.31
CA ARG A 408 -14.35 -14.66 25.09
C ARG A 408 -13.04 -15.20 24.53
N ILE A 409 -11.90 -14.76 25.05
CA ILE A 409 -10.60 -15.12 24.48
C ILE A 409 -10.34 -16.63 24.50
N ASP A 410 -10.83 -17.34 25.52
CA ASP A 410 -10.78 -18.80 25.62
C ASP A 410 -11.58 -19.48 24.49
N ASP A 411 -12.79 -18.99 24.18
CA ASP A 411 -13.56 -19.46 23.03
C ASP A 411 -12.80 -19.19 21.71
N MET A 412 -12.20 -18.02 21.55
CA MET A 412 -11.46 -17.66 20.33
C MET A 412 -10.28 -18.60 20.09
N VAL A 413 -9.50 -18.86 21.15
CA VAL A 413 -8.37 -19.78 21.14
C VAL A 413 -8.82 -21.22 20.90
N ASP A 414 -9.91 -21.66 21.53
CA ASP A 414 -10.52 -22.97 21.30
C ASP A 414 -11.03 -23.13 19.85
N HIS A 415 -11.59 -22.09 19.23
CA HIS A 415 -12.02 -22.15 17.83
C HIS A 415 -10.82 -22.34 16.89
N ILE A 416 -9.71 -21.64 17.14
CA ILE A 416 -8.47 -21.82 16.38
C ILE A 416 -7.91 -23.22 16.61
N GLY A 417 -7.90 -23.69 17.87
CA GLY A 417 -7.53 -25.05 18.23
C GLY A 417 -8.35 -26.11 17.46
N LYS A 418 -9.67 -25.97 17.43
CA LYS A 418 -10.56 -26.85 16.64
C LYS A 418 -10.27 -26.81 15.14
N PHE A 419 -9.82 -25.68 14.60
CA PHE A 419 -9.37 -25.62 13.21
C PHE A 419 -8.11 -26.46 12.97
N THR A 420 -7.17 -26.51 13.93
CA THR A 420 -5.98 -27.36 13.80
C THR A 420 -6.32 -28.86 13.76
N TYR A 421 -7.27 -29.31 14.59
CA TYR A 421 -7.79 -30.69 14.50
C TYR A 421 -8.52 -30.95 13.18
N TYR A 422 -9.29 -29.98 12.71
CA TYR A 422 -9.95 -30.08 11.40
C TYR A 422 -8.93 -30.24 10.26
N LEU A 423 -7.82 -29.52 10.30
CA LEU A 423 -6.74 -29.67 9.32
C LEU A 423 -6.07 -31.03 9.39
N GLU A 424 -5.83 -31.60 10.57
CA GLU A 424 -5.30 -32.96 10.70
C GLU A 424 -6.24 -33.99 10.05
N ASP A 425 -7.55 -33.90 10.35
CA ASP A 425 -8.57 -34.80 9.80
C ASP A 425 -8.68 -34.73 8.27
N HIS A 426 -8.40 -33.55 7.69
CA HIS A 426 -8.52 -33.27 6.25
C HIS A 426 -7.16 -33.08 5.56
N GLN A 427 -6.06 -33.44 6.23
CA GLN A 427 -4.70 -33.21 5.73
C GLN A 427 -4.50 -33.79 4.33
N LYS A 428 -5.09 -34.96 4.05
CA LYS A 428 -5.02 -35.64 2.74
C LYS A 428 -5.88 -34.97 1.67
N ASP A 429 -7.01 -34.39 2.06
CA ASP A 429 -7.94 -33.73 1.14
C ASP A 429 -7.33 -32.41 0.64
N TYR A 430 -6.73 -31.66 1.56
CA TYR A 430 -6.04 -30.40 1.26
C TYR A 430 -4.57 -30.58 0.88
N LYS A 431 -4.03 -31.79 1.01
CA LYS A 431 -2.64 -32.16 0.71
C LYS A 431 -1.65 -31.26 1.45
N CYS A 432 -1.92 -31.03 2.72
CA CYS A 432 -1.17 -30.11 3.56
C CYS A 432 -0.05 -30.82 4.30
N ASP A 433 1.06 -30.15 4.46
CA ASP A 433 2.17 -30.57 5.28
C ASP A 433 2.11 -29.83 6.62
N LEU A 434 1.55 -30.49 7.64
CA LEU A 434 1.48 -29.93 8.99
C LEU A 434 2.84 -29.92 9.69
N SER A 435 3.89 -30.53 9.09
CA SER A 435 5.27 -30.40 9.56
C SER A 435 5.97 -29.13 9.05
N ASN A 436 5.33 -28.36 8.16
CA ASN A 436 5.83 -27.10 7.63
C ASN A 436 4.75 -26.03 7.77
N LEU A 437 4.39 -25.70 9.02
CA LEU A 437 3.29 -24.78 9.33
C LEU A 437 3.79 -23.39 9.74
N PHE A 438 3.19 -22.36 9.14
CA PHE A 438 3.46 -20.95 9.42
C PHE A 438 2.20 -20.25 9.91
N LEU A 439 2.39 -19.30 10.82
CA LEU A 439 1.30 -18.52 11.40
C LEU A 439 1.48 -17.04 11.11
N THR A 440 0.39 -16.36 10.78
CA THR A 440 0.38 -14.91 10.60
C THR A 440 -1.00 -14.33 10.90
N GLY A 441 -1.03 -13.03 11.17
CA GLY A 441 -2.24 -12.27 11.45
C GLY A 441 -1.91 -10.85 11.86
N GLY A 442 -2.89 -9.96 11.77
CA GLY A 442 -2.73 -8.55 12.15
C GLY A 442 -3.39 -8.24 13.48
N SER A 443 -2.77 -7.41 14.32
CA SER A 443 -3.36 -6.91 15.59
C SER A 443 -3.81 -8.07 16.48
N ALA A 444 -5.09 -8.17 16.84
CA ALA A 444 -5.67 -9.31 17.57
C ALA A 444 -5.42 -10.68 16.89
N GLY A 445 -5.33 -10.73 15.56
CA GLY A 445 -4.95 -11.96 14.84
C GLY A 445 -3.45 -12.24 14.94
N GLY A 446 -2.63 -11.19 15.03
CA GLY A 446 -1.22 -11.27 15.37
C GLY A 446 -1.02 -11.81 16.79
N HIS A 447 -1.83 -11.36 17.75
CA HIS A 447 -1.88 -11.89 19.11
C HIS A 447 -2.21 -13.39 19.12
N LEU A 448 -3.31 -13.78 18.47
CA LEU A 448 -3.77 -15.18 18.44
C LEU A 448 -2.78 -16.11 17.69
N SER A 449 -2.16 -15.63 16.61
CA SER A 449 -1.14 -16.39 15.88
C SER A 449 0.16 -16.55 16.70
N SER A 450 0.60 -15.49 17.38
CA SER A 450 1.74 -15.58 18.32
C SER A 450 1.44 -16.50 19.50
N LEU A 451 0.22 -16.44 20.07
CA LEU A 451 -0.17 -17.31 21.17
C LEU A 451 -0.14 -18.78 20.76
N MET A 452 -0.78 -19.13 19.63
CA MET A 452 -0.74 -20.49 19.11
C MET A 452 0.70 -20.91 18.83
N GLY A 453 1.47 -20.08 18.14
CA GLY A 453 2.84 -20.41 17.73
C GLY A 453 3.79 -20.69 18.88
N LEU A 454 3.66 -19.96 19.99
CA LEU A 454 4.54 -20.09 21.16
C LEU A 454 3.99 -21.06 22.21
N ALA A 455 2.66 -21.20 22.33
CA ALA A 455 2.04 -21.91 23.45
C ALA A 455 1.42 -23.27 23.10
N TYR A 456 1.40 -23.70 21.83
CA TYR A 456 0.64 -24.91 21.42
C TYR A 456 1.06 -26.21 22.15
N ASN A 457 2.33 -26.33 22.54
CA ASN A 457 2.88 -27.47 23.30
C ASN A 457 2.90 -27.23 24.82
N HIS A 458 2.40 -26.08 25.29
CA HIS A 458 2.35 -25.80 26.72
C HIS A 458 1.21 -26.56 27.38
N ILE A 459 1.42 -27.04 28.61
CA ILE A 459 0.46 -27.89 29.34
C ILE A 459 -0.95 -27.25 29.47
N TYR A 460 -1.02 -25.92 29.50
CA TYR A 460 -2.29 -25.18 29.55
C TYR A 460 -3.14 -25.35 28.27
N PHE A 461 -2.50 -25.53 27.10
CA PHE A 461 -3.15 -25.60 25.80
C PHE A 461 -3.02 -26.97 25.10
N ASN A 462 -2.49 -27.99 25.78
CA ASN A 462 -2.29 -29.34 25.24
C ASN A 462 -3.57 -29.97 24.66
N ASP A 463 -4.72 -29.71 25.30
CA ASP A 463 -6.02 -30.20 24.86
C ASP A 463 -6.74 -29.23 23.90
N THR A 464 -6.21 -28.02 23.73
CA THR A 464 -6.78 -26.96 22.87
C THR A 464 -6.27 -27.08 21.45
N PHE A 465 -4.94 -27.15 21.26
CA PHE A 465 -4.33 -27.27 19.93
C PHE A 465 -3.98 -28.70 19.61
N ASN A 466 -4.03 -29.02 18.31
CA ASN A 466 -3.51 -30.28 17.80
C ASN A 466 -1.98 -30.35 18.04
N GLN A 467 -1.51 -31.52 18.47
CA GLN A 467 -0.09 -31.73 18.82
C GLN A 467 0.73 -32.32 17.66
N ASN A 468 0.09 -32.64 16.54
CA ASN A 468 0.72 -33.13 15.31
C ASN A 468 0.95 -31.96 14.33
N LEU A 469 1.52 -30.88 14.86
CA LEU A 469 1.89 -29.66 14.14
C LEU A 469 3.37 -29.38 14.41
N ASP A 470 4.10 -28.94 13.38
CA ASP A 470 5.42 -28.34 13.55
C ASP A 470 5.37 -26.90 13.00
N ILE A 471 5.43 -25.96 13.94
CA ILE A 471 5.33 -24.53 13.65
C ILE A 471 6.73 -24.01 13.32
N LYS A 472 7.00 -23.84 12.03
CA LYS A 472 8.32 -23.42 11.52
C LYS A 472 8.58 -21.93 11.66
N GLY A 473 7.53 -21.10 11.73
CA GLY A 473 7.71 -19.66 11.93
C GLY A 473 6.41 -18.88 12.10
N ILE A 474 6.53 -17.72 12.75
CA ILE A 474 5.42 -16.81 13.03
C ILE A 474 5.76 -15.45 12.42
N ALA A 475 4.86 -14.86 11.64
CA ALA A 475 5.04 -13.53 11.05
C ALA A 475 3.87 -12.60 11.42
N PRO A 476 3.76 -12.16 12.68
CA PRO A 476 2.64 -11.33 13.11
C PRO A 476 2.83 -9.87 12.69
N PHE A 477 1.73 -9.25 12.24
CA PHE A 477 1.65 -7.81 11.99
C PHE A 477 1.11 -7.10 13.23
N TYR A 478 1.93 -6.22 13.80
CA TYR A 478 1.63 -5.36 14.95
C TYR A 478 0.82 -6.08 16.06
N PRO A 479 1.30 -7.24 16.54
CA PRO A 479 0.57 -8.05 17.51
C PRO A 479 0.50 -7.37 18.89
N SER A 480 -0.55 -7.67 19.64
CA SER A 480 -0.55 -7.51 21.09
C SER A 480 0.10 -8.75 21.70
N VAL A 481 1.25 -8.62 22.34
CA VAL A 481 2.00 -9.78 22.88
C VAL A 481 1.98 -9.85 24.41
N ASP A 482 1.65 -8.75 25.06
CA ASP A 482 1.31 -8.69 26.47
C ASP A 482 -0.08 -8.04 26.65
N VAL A 483 -1.10 -8.87 26.88
CA VAL A 483 -2.48 -8.39 27.01
C VAL A 483 -2.72 -7.67 28.34
N GLU A 484 -1.88 -7.91 29.35
CA GLU A 484 -1.92 -7.17 30.62
C GLU A 484 -1.44 -5.74 30.38
N ASN A 485 -0.28 -5.59 29.74
CA ASN A 485 0.27 -4.29 29.41
C ASN A 485 -0.66 -3.47 28.50
N VAL A 486 -1.35 -4.14 27.55
CA VAL A 486 -2.42 -3.54 26.74
C VAL A 486 -3.53 -2.98 27.63
N TYR A 487 -4.04 -3.75 28.59
CA TYR A 487 -5.14 -3.30 29.45
C TYR A 487 -4.71 -2.13 30.35
N GLU A 488 -3.53 -2.22 30.96
CA GLU A 488 -3.05 -1.22 31.92
C GLU A 488 -2.80 0.15 31.27
N ASN A 489 -2.25 0.15 30.05
CA ASN A 489 -1.86 1.39 29.38
C ASN A 489 -2.91 1.94 28.41
N PHE A 490 -3.85 1.12 27.95
CA PHE A 490 -4.91 1.61 27.09
C PHE A 490 -5.83 2.59 27.85
N PRO A 491 -6.10 3.78 27.29
CA PRO A 491 -7.15 4.65 27.76
C PRO A 491 -8.49 3.91 27.90
N GLU A 492 -9.29 4.28 28.89
CA GLU A 492 -10.61 3.67 29.17
C GLU A 492 -11.48 3.55 27.91
N ILE A 493 -11.48 4.58 27.05
CA ILE A 493 -12.21 4.56 25.78
C ILE A 493 -11.80 3.42 24.84
N TYR A 494 -10.53 3.00 24.83
CA TYR A 494 -10.10 1.85 24.01
C TYR A 494 -10.42 0.52 24.68
N ARG A 495 -10.33 0.45 26.01
CA ARG A 495 -10.75 -0.74 26.76
C ARG A 495 -12.25 -1.02 26.56
N GLU A 496 -13.07 0.02 26.61
CA GLU A 496 -14.50 -0.05 26.31
C GLU A 496 -14.76 -0.37 24.84
N TYR A 497 -14.08 0.31 23.91
CA TYR A 497 -14.27 0.09 22.48
C TYR A 497 -13.99 -1.36 22.10
N PHE A 498 -12.83 -1.90 22.48
CA PHE A 498 -12.45 -3.29 22.20
C PHE A 498 -13.09 -4.31 23.15
N ASN A 499 -13.87 -3.85 24.13
CA ASN A 499 -14.56 -4.70 25.09
C ASN A 499 -13.60 -5.64 25.85
N LEU A 500 -12.45 -5.11 26.30
CA LEU A 500 -11.36 -5.92 26.86
C LEU A 500 -11.79 -6.67 28.13
N GLU A 501 -12.50 -6.00 29.05
CA GLU A 501 -12.96 -6.64 30.30
C GLU A 501 -13.88 -7.83 30.02
N TYR A 502 -14.76 -7.74 29.03
CA TYR A 502 -15.57 -8.90 28.63
C TYR A 502 -14.72 -9.98 27.96
N THR A 503 -13.81 -9.57 27.07
CA THR A 503 -12.98 -10.48 26.26
C THR A 503 -12.08 -11.35 27.13
N PHE A 504 -11.49 -10.79 28.19
CA PHE A 504 -10.59 -11.47 29.11
C PHE A 504 -11.26 -11.88 30.44
N ASP A 505 -12.60 -11.88 30.49
CA ASP A 505 -13.41 -12.22 31.67
C ASP A 505 -12.98 -11.49 32.96
N GLY A 506 -12.72 -10.19 32.84
CA GLY A 506 -12.34 -9.31 33.93
C GLY A 506 -11.16 -8.39 33.60
N THR A 507 -10.71 -7.68 34.62
CA THR A 507 -9.48 -6.88 34.63
C THR A 507 -8.27 -7.71 35.09
N PRO A 508 -7.02 -7.24 34.89
CA PRO A 508 -5.83 -7.90 35.44
C PRO A 508 -5.93 -8.16 36.95
N ASP A 509 -6.52 -7.23 37.72
CA ASP A 509 -6.74 -7.41 39.15
C ASP A 509 -7.77 -8.52 39.48
N SER A 510 -8.84 -8.65 38.68
CA SER A 510 -9.93 -9.58 38.97
C SER A 510 -9.71 -10.98 38.40
N ASN A 511 -8.95 -11.09 37.32
CA ASN A 511 -8.68 -12.36 36.62
C ASN A 511 -7.24 -12.43 36.09
N PRO A 512 -6.22 -12.33 36.97
CA PRO A 512 -4.81 -12.30 36.55
C PRO A 512 -4.38 -13.56 35.79
N GLU A 513 -5.00 -14.71 36.09
CA GLU A 513 -4.69 -15.99 35.43
C GLU A 513 -4.98 -15.95 33.93
N TRP A 514 -6.00 -15.21 33.49
CA TRP A 514 -6.31 -15.08 32.07
C TRP A 514 -5.33 -14.17 31.34
N TYR A 515 -4.94 -13.05 31.96
CA TYR A 515 -3.94 -12.17 31.37
C TYR A 515 -2.58 -12.88 31.25
N GLU A 516 -2.18 -13.64 32.27
CA GLU A 516 -0.99 -14.48 32.22
C GLU A 516 -1.09 -15.55 31.12
N ALA A 517 -2.22 -16.27 31.05
CA ALA A 517 -2.40 -17.39 30.13
C ALA A 517 -2.57 -16.98 28.66
N TYR A 518 -3.12 -15.79 28.41
CA TYR A 518 -3.37 -15.31 27.06
C TYR A 518 -2.35 -14.26 26.60
N SER A 519 -1.24 -14.05 27.31
CA SER A 519 -0.11 -13.23 26.86
C SER A 519 0.95 -14.08 26.16
N PRO A 520 1.10 -14.03 24.81
CA PRO A 520 2.10 -14.81 24.07
C PRO A 520 3.53 -14.70 24.61
N ILE A 521 3.90 -13.51 25.10
CA ILE A 521 5.25 -13.25 25.64
C ILE A 521 5.62 -14.22 26.77
N ASN A 522 4.64 -14.76 27.51
CA ASN A 522 4.87 -15.66 28.64
C ASN A 522 5.34 -17.06 28.23
N TYR A 523 5.14 -17.45 26.97
CA TYR A 523 5.46 -18.78 26.46
C TYR A 523 6.80 -18.88 25.76
N ILE A 524 7.54 -17.76 25.63
CA ILE A 524 8.87 -17.77 25.01
C ILE A 524 9.84 -18.62 25.84
N ASP A 525 10.32 -19.68 25.21
CA ASP A 525 11.36 -20.59 25.70
C ASP A 525 12.44 -20.83 24.63
N LYS A 526 13.38 -21.74 24.87
CA LYS A 526 14.52 -22.00 23.97
C LYS A 526 14.16 -22.78 22.69
N ASP A 527 12.95 -23.33 22.62
CA ASP A 527 12.47 -24.17 21.52
C ASP A 527 11.36 -23.43 20.73
N SER A 528 11.19 -22.12 21.00
CA SER A 528 10.18 -21.28 20.35
C SER A 528 10.50 -21.08 18.88
N ALA A 529 9.46 -21.10 18.05
CA ALA A 529 9.59 -20.91 16.61
C ALA A 529 10.20 -19.54 16.26
N PRO A 530 10.97 -19.43 15.17
CA PRO A 530 11.42 -18.15 14.63
C PRO A 530 10.28 -17.14 14.46
N VAL A 531 10.53 -15.86 14.72
CA VAL A 531 9.54 -14.77 14.59
C VAL A 531 10.01 -13.67 13.65
N LEU A 532 9.19 -13.32 12.65
CA LEU A 532 9.30 -12.10 11.85
C LEU A 532 8.27 -11.07 12.37
N TYR A 533 8.71 -10.18 13.26
CA TYR A 533 7.85 -9.18 13.92
C TYR A 533 7.71 -7.93 13.03
N LEU A 534 6.47 -7.62 12.62
CA LEU A 534 6.20 -6.56 11.65
C LEU A 534 5.44 -5.40 12.31
N GLN A 535 6.10 -4.33 12.74
CA GLN A 535 5.51 -3.25 13.55
C GLN A 535 5.79 -1.87 12.97
N GLY A 536 4.77 -1.04 12.75
CA GLY A 536 5.00 0.34 12.35
C GLY A 536 5.43 1.23 13.53
N GLU A 537 6.45 2.08 13.36
CA GLU A 537 6.90 3.01 14.42
C GLU A 537 5.88 4.13 14.73
N LYS A 538 4.91 4.33 13.83
CA LYS A 538 3.82 5.32 13.96
C LYS A 538 2.48 4.65 14.24
N ASP A 539 2.51 3.43 14.75
CA ASP A 539 1.31 2.76 15.23
C ASP A 539 0.80 3.44 16.51
N ALA A 540 -0.35 4.11 16.40
CA ALA A 540 -0.96 4.83 17.50
C ALA A 540 -1.47 3.94 18.64
N LEU A 541 -1.65 2.64 18.41
CA LEU A 541 -1.94 1.68 19.48
C LEU A 541 -0.64 1.23 20.15
N ALA A 542 0.40 0.99 19.35
CA ALA A 542 1.73 0.65 19.87
C ALA A 542 2.34 1.75 20.75
N PHE A 543 1.97 3.01 20.54
CA PHE A 543 2.37 4.11 21.44
C PHE A 543 2.02 3.86 22.92
N TYR A 544 0.92 3.16 23.20
CA TYR A 544 0.53 2.83 24.58
C TYR A 544 1.25 1.59 25.12
N ILE A 545 1.87 0.79 24.25
CA ILE A 545 2.49 -0.50 24.59
C ILE A 545 3.90 -0.58 24.00
N GLU A 546 4.64 0.54 24.00
CA GLU A 546 5.95 0.65 23.34
C GLU A 546 6.95 -0.40 23.88
N GLU A 547 6.79 -0.81 25.13
CA GLU A 547 7.60 -1.84 25.78
C GLU A 547 7.31 -3.27 25.25
N ASP A 548 6.11 -3.57 24.72
CA ASP A 548 5.71 -4.92 24.27
C ASP A 548 6.70 -5.52 23.27
N MET A 549 6.97 -4.79 22.18
CA MET A 549 7.84 -5.29 21.12
C MET A 549 9.29 -5.39 21.61
N HIS A 550 9.76 -4.42 22.41
CA HIS A 550 11.11 -4.43 22.93
C HIS A 550 11.35 -5.61 23.88
N ASP A 551 10.43 -5.81 24.83
CA ASP A 551 10.52 -6.89 25.81
C ASP A 551 10.34 -8.25 25.15
N PHE A 552 9.44 -8.38 24.17
CA PHE A 552 9.29 -9.59 23.37
C PHE A 552 10.56 -9.91 22.59
N THR A 553 11.14 -8.92 21.90
CA THR A 553 12.37 -9.08 21.12
C THR A 553 13.52 -9.51 22.02
N LYS A 554 13.71 -8.80 23.13
CA LYS A 554 14.74 -9.12 24.12
C LYS A 554 14.55 -10.52 24.72
N LYS A 555 13.31 -10.93 25.02
CA LYS A 555 13.03 -12.25 25.57
C LYS A 555 13.33 -13.37 24.56
N MET A 556 13.08 -13.15 23.26
CA MET A 556 13.48 -14.07 22.20
C MET A 556 15.01 -14.17 22.09
N GLU A 557 15.71 -13.03 22.07
CA GLU A 557 17.17 -12.97 22.02
C GLU A 557 17.83 -13.63 23.23
N ASP A 558 17.33 -13.39 24.46
CA ASP A 558 17.81 -13.98 25.71
C ASP A 558 17.67 -15.52 25.74
N LYS A 559 16.86 -16.09 24.83
CA LYS A 559 16.68 -17.54 24.64
C LYS A 559 17.41 -18.11 23.43
N ASP A 560 18.21 -17.29 22.75
CA ASP A 560 18.90 -17.63 21.50
C ASP A 560 17.95 -18.02 20.36
N ASN A 561 16.70 -17.53 20.38
CA ASN A 561 15.74 -17.75 19.29
C ASN A 561 15.95 -16.75 18.15
N ILE A 562 15.54 -17.14 16.95
CA ILE A 562 15.55 -16.25 15.79
C ILE A 562 14.40 -15.26 15.89
N ILE A 563 14.72 -13.97 15.94
CA ILE A 563 13.76 -12.88 15.79
C ILE A 563 14.29 -11.84 14.80
N ILE A 564 13.41 -11.39 13.92
CA ILE A 564 13.68 -10.33 12.96
C ILE A 564 12.58 -9.29 13.08
N THR A 565 12.93 -8.02 13.26
CA THR A 565 11.98 -6.90 13.32
C THR A 565 12.00 -6.08 12.03
N ILE A 566 10.83 -5.76 11.49
CA ILE A 566 10.69 -4.80 10.39
C ILE A 566 9.84 -3.64 10.87
N GLU A 567 10.52 -2.51 11.06
CA GLU A 567 9.99 -1.30 11.68
C GLU A 567 9.97 -0.13 10.69
N PRO A 568 8.92 0.02 9.86
CA PRO A 568 8.80 1.17 9.00
C PRO A 568 8.55 2.47 9.80
N PRO A 569 9.39 3.53 9.65
CA PRO A 569 9.27 4.78 10.43
C PRO A 569 7.96 5.54 10.29
N PHE A 570 7.19 5.26 9.23
CA PHE A 570 5.88 5.86 8.96
C PHE A 570 4.78 4.80 8.84
N GLY A 571 5.05 3.56 9.24
CA GLY A 571 4.04 2.52 9.32
C GLY A 571 3.09 2.81 10.49
N SER A 572 1.80 2.80 10.23
CA SER A 572 0.74 2.92 11.23
C SER A 572 0.18 1.55 11.61
N HIS A 573 -0.77 1.52 12.55
CA HIS A 573 -1.63 0.35 12.71
C HIS A 573 -2.33 0.04 11.37
N GLY A 574 -2.37 -1.23 10.96
CA GLY A 574 -3.05 -1.63 9.72
C GLY A 574 -2.33 -1.24 8.41
N TYR A 575 -1.04 -0.90 8.44
CA TYR A 575 -0.33 -0.42 7.24
C TYR A 575 -0.34 -1.43 6.08
N ASP A 576 -0.46 -2.72 6.38
CA ASP A 576 -0.46 -3.85 5.44
C ASP A 576 -1.78 -4.02 4.67
N TRP A 577 -2.86 -3.32 5.04
CA TRP A 577 -4.16 -3.45 4.38
C TRP A 577 -4.13 -3.05 2.90
N ASN A 578 -3.24 -2.13 2.53
CA ASN A 578 -2.95 -1.86 1.13
C ASN A 578 -1.65 -2.57 0.72
N PRO A 579 -1.71 -3.64 -0.11
CA PRO A 579 -0.53 -4.37 -0.54
C PRO A 579 0.43 -3.54 -1.40
N ASN A 580 -0.04 -2.42 -1.95
CA ASN A 580 0.72 -1.59 -2.86
C ASN A 580 1.64 -0.61 -2.13
N GLU A 581 1.50 -0.44 -0.82
CA GLU A 581 2.32 0.52 -0.08
C GLU A 581 3.78 0.13 0.02
N PRO A 582 4.71 1.10 0.04
CA PRO A 582 6.13 0.80 0.17
C PRO A 582 6.46 -0.09 1.36
N THR A 583 5.81 0.16 2.51
CA THR A 583 6.02 -0.61 3.74
C THR A 583 5.48 -2.03 3.61
N THR A 584 4.29 -2.22 3.05
CA THR A 584 3.68 -3.54 2.84
C THR A 584 4.44 -4.37 1.81
N GLN A 585 4.92 -3.74 0.73
CA GLN A 585 5.76 -4.41 -0.26
C GLN A 585 7.03 -4.97 0.38
N VAL A 586 7.70 -4.18 1.24
CA VAL A 586 8.88 -4.62 1.97
C VAL A 586 8.55 -5.75 2.95
N SER A 587 7.46 -5.64 3.71
CA SER A 587 7.05 -6.71 4.64
C SER A 587 6.76 -8.02 3.92
N LEU A 588 6.00 -7.99 2.81
CA LEU A 588 5.73 -9.20 2.01
C LEU A 588 7.00 -9.78 1.38
N TYR A 589 7.91 -8.93 0.90
CA TYR A 589 9.20 -9.33 0.34
C TYR A 589 10.07 -10.08 1.36
N TYR A 590 10.08 -9.67 2.63
CA TYR A 590 10.83 -10.40 3.64
C TYR A 590 10.05 -11.59 4.21
N MET A 591 8.72 -11.52 4.24
CA MET A 591 7.89 -12.63 4.72
C MET A 591 7.99 -13.87 3.83
N GLU A 592 8.03 -13.72 2.50
CA GLU A 592 8.27 -14.85 1.59
C GLU A 592 9.66 -15.48 1.76
N ARG A 593 10.69 -14.66 2.03
CA ARG A 593 12.05 -15.14 2.29
C ARG A 593 12.13 -15.87 3.61
N PHE A 594 11.48 -15.31 4.64
CA PHE A 594 11.39 -15.91 5.95
C PHE A 594 10.74 -17.29 5.89
N PHE A 595 9.57 -17.42 5.26
CA PHE A 595 8.93 -18.71 5.08
C PHE A 595 9.78 -19.66 4.22
N GLY A 596 10.30 -19.19 3.08
CA GLY A 596 11.12 -20.02 2.21
C GLY A 596 12.44 -20.51 2.81
N LEU A 597 12.97 -19.84 3.83
CA LEU A 597 14.17 -20.28 4.57
C LEU A 597 13.88 -21.37 5.62
N LEU A 598 12.63 -21.44 6.06
CA LEU A 598 12.20 -22.25 7.21
C LEU A 598 11.40 -23.48 6.81
N VAL A 599 11.05 -23.62 5.52
CA VAL A 599 10.52 -24.87 4.98
C VAL A 599 11.64 -25.91 4.92
N GLU A 600 11.40 -27.11 5.46
CA GLU A 600 12.33 -28.24 5.51
C GLU A 600 12.00 -29.37 4.52
#